data_AF-A0A2N1RHS2-F1
#
_entry.id   AF-A0A2N1RHS2-F1
#
_cell.length_a   1.000
_cell.length_b   1.000
_cell.length_c   1.000
_cell.angle_alpha   90.00
_cell.angle_beta   90.00
_cell.angle_gamma   90.00
#
_symmetry.space_group_name_H-M   'P 1'
#
loop_
_entity.id
_entity.type
_entity.pdbx_description
1 polymer ?
#
loop_
_entity_poly.entity_id
_entity_poly.type
_entity_poly.pdbx_seq_one_letter_code
_entity_poly.pdbx_strand_id
1 'polypeptide(L)'
;MIASMKKVSVIVLAYDKKRSLHSLRKAGLLHIIDVPVRSDKAEVLQKDLELLEKAESRIRDAVAAIASNKKESQSVSQSSTHAVVAEDFADVHAQVAYLMEEERDLNERKQKYTILRDQLESWGDFNPEDLRFLKENGVELTFHRIGRKELDKIAQKIDFISLGRKAKSQVVALVNSKVPEGSIAERLDIPSIPLSQLKTSIATDTRRLAAIEQELNAVSNYLPLYATEIAKLKQLMHFENIASTMGADDTVAWLTGFIPNEKTAAFKALASKEKWGYLIEDPAEDDQVPTLIKNPRWIATIKPIFDIMGTVPGYHEYDISMWFLMFFSLFFAMIIGDAAYGMIFLILGIAVHLRLKKATNAVILIYVLSIATIVWGSLTGTWFGSKAILEAVPFLQFLVIPQISNYPELFGLSATSAQNAVMQFCFIVGTLQLSLACVMNILRKIPKKNLSALADVGWFIMIDSLYFLVLMLVINADIPISGVALMIGIGFLLVVMFAAQGPGISFLKGLVGGIAGLFTTFLNSISAFSNIISYIRLFAVGMASLAIAQSFNTMASGLLHGWAIPAGILVLIIGHGLNLIMGLLSVVVHGVRLNLLEFSGQLGMEWTGVVYDPFRETVEESQTL
;
A
#
# COMPACT_ATOMS: atom_id res chain seq x y z
N MET A 1 5.39 0.20 -24.78
CA MET A 1 6.37 1.21 -25.21
C MET A 1 5.96 2.57 -24.64
N ILE A 2 6.92 3.37 -24.16
CA ILE A 2 6.66 4.75 -23.74
C ILE A 2 6.29 5.58 -24.97
N ALA A 3 5.18 6.31 -24.90
CA ALA A 3 4.73 7.18 -25.97
C ALA A 3 5.59 8.44 -26.01
N SER A 4 6.06 8.84 -27.21
CA SER A 4 6.80 10.09 -27.40
C SER A 4 5.94 11.30 -27.02
N MET A 5 6.48 12.17 -26.20
CA MET A 5 5.87 13.42 -25.75
C MET A 5 6.46 14.63 -26.48
N LYS A 6 5.66 15.70 -26.54
CA LYS A 6 6.04 17.03 -27.00
C LYS A 6 5.77 18.04 -25.90
N LYS A 7 6.69 19.00 -25.73
CA LYS A 7 6.51 20.15 -24.85
C LYS A 7 5.70 21.20 -25.59
N VAL A 8 4.67 21.72 -24.95
CA VAL A 8 3.76 22.71 -25.53
C VAL A 8 3.66 23.90 -24.60
N SER A 9 4.02 25.07 -25.12
CA SER A 9 3.82 26.34 -24.47
C SER A 9 2.67 27.06 -25.17
N VAL A 10 1.63 27.41 -24.42
CA VAL A 10 0.42 28.07 -24.92
C VAL A 10 0.39 29.49 -24.40
N ILE A 11 0.12 30.46 -25.29
CA ILE A 11 -0.05 31.86 -24.96
C ILE A 11 -1.48 32.27 -25.33
N VAL A 12 -2.16 32.87 -24.36
CA VAL A 12 -3.52 33.38 -24.50
C VAL A 12 -3.58 34.82 -24.02
N LEU A 13 -4.66 35.53 -24.35
CA LEU A 13 -4.88 36.89 -23.85
C LEU A 13 -5.26 36.84 -22.37
N ALA A 14 -4.76 37.80 -21.58
CA ALA A 14 -4.96 37.79 -20.13
C ALA A 14 -6.45 37.77 -19.72
N TYR A 15 -7.32 38.45 -20.49
CA TYR A 15 -8.76 38.45 -20.24
C TYR A 15 -9.44 37.10 -20.55
N ASP A 16 -8.86 36.27 -21.42
CA ASP A 16 -9.39 34.95 -21.82
C ASP A 16 -8.86 33.80 -20.94
N LYS A 17 -8.05 34.10 -19.92
CA LYS A 17 -7.37 33.12 -19.05
C LYS A 17 -8.29 32.00 -18.54
N LYS A 18 -9.47 32.33 -17.99
CA LYS A 18 -10.40 31.31 -17.46
C LYS A 18 -11.07 30.51 -18.58
N ARG A 19 -11.42 31.18 -19.68
CA ARG A 19 -12.07 30.56 -20.83
C ARG A 19 -11.14 29.57 -21.53
N SER A 20 -9.86 29.90 -21.64
CA SER A 20 -8.85 29.01 -22.22
C SER A 20 -8.64 27.77 -21.36
N LEU A 21 -8.59 27.91 -20.04
CA LEU A 21 -8.49 26.76 -19.13
C LEU A 21 -9.70 25.84 -19.22
N HIS A 22 -10.91 26.38 -19.31
CA HIS A 22 -12.12 25.57 -19.48
C HIS A 22 -12.08 24.80 -20.82
N SER A 23 -11.61 25.44 -21.90
CA SER A 23 -11.46 24.80 -23.21
C SER A 23 -10.37 23.72 -23.22
N LEU A 24 -9.25 23.94 -22.52
CA LEU A 24 -8.19 22.94 -22.32
C LEU A 24 -8.68 21.75 -21.48
N ARG A 25 -9.41 22.03 -20.39
CA ARG A 25 -10.02 21.02 -19.52
C ARG A 25 -10.98 20.13 -20.29
N LYS A 26 -11.84 20.71 -21.12
CA LYS A 26 -12.76 19.96 -21.97
C LYS A 26 -12.05 19.07 -23.00
N ALA A 27 -10.87 19.51 -23.45
CA ALA A 27 -10.08 18.75 -24.42
C ALA A 27 -9.34 17.57 -23.78
N GLY A 28 -8.87 17.67 -22.53
CA GLY A 28 -8.22 16.55 -21.83
C GLY A 28 -6.91 16.09 -22.49
N LEU A 29 -6.14 17.01 -23.08
CA LEU A 29 -4.95 16.69 -23.88
C LEU A 29 -3.63 17.09 -23.22
N LEU A 30 -3.62 18.14 -22.40
CA LEU A 30 -2.39 18.75 -21.88
C LEU A 30 -2.16 18.31 -20.43
N HIS A 31 -1.02 17.70 -20.15
CA HIS A 31 -0.53 17.55 -18.77
C HIS A 31 0.23 18.82 -18.42
N ILE A 32 -0.23 19.55 -17.42
CA ILE A 32 0.27 20.88 -17.09
C ILE A 32 1.41 20.74 -16.08
N ILE A 33 2.47 21.55 -16.25
CA ILE A 33 3.55 21.61 -15.27
C ILE A 33 3.05 22.47 -14.11
N ASP A 34 2.69 21.83 -13.01
CA ASP A 34 2.20 22.51 -11.81
C ASP A 34 3.38 23.17 -11.07
N VAL A 35 3.33 24.49 -10.92
CA VAL A 35 4.23 25.23 -10.02
C VAL A 35 3.42 25.53 -8.76
N PRO A 36 3.87 25.13 -7.56
CA PRO A 36 3.11 25.33 -6.34
C PRO A 36 3.02 26.83 -6.02
N VAL A 37 1.93 27.45 -6.46
CA VAL A 37 1.56 28.83 -6.14
C VAL A 37 0.42 28.78 -5.14
N ARG A 38 0.63 29.37 -3.95
CA ARG A 38 -0.44 29.50 -2.95
C ARG A 38 -1.46 30.52 -3.44
N SER A 39 -2.73 30.13 -3.45
CA SER A 39 -3.87 30.98 -3.77
C SER A 39 -4.87 30.91 -2.63
N ASP A 40 -5.34 32.06 -2.14
CA ASP A 40 -6.33 32.15 -1.06
C ASP A 40 -7.61 31.36 -1.39
N LYS A 41 -7.99 31.31 -2.68
CA LYS A 41 -9.16 30.54 -3.13
C LYS A 41 -8.94 29.04 -3.06
N ALA A 42 -7.73 28.59 -3.40
CA ALA A 42 -7.38 27.18 -3.31
C ALA A 42 -7.37 26.72 -1.85
N GLU A 43 -6.92 27.58 -0.91
CA GLU A 43 -6.96 27.28 0.53
C GLU A 43 -8.40 27.17 1.08
N VAL A 44 -9.32 28.03 0.63
CA VAL A 44 -10.74 27.94 1.00
C VAL A 44 -11.35 26.63 0.48
N LEU A 45 -11.14 26.32 -0.81
CA LEU A 45 -11.63 25.07 -1.42
C LEU A 45 -11.05 23.83 -0.73
N GLN A 46 -9.78 23.88 -0.29
CA GLN A 46 -9.17 22.81 0.47
C GLN A 46 -9.86 22.59 1.81
N LYS A 47 -10.19 23.66 2.55
CA LYS A 47 -10.94 23.55 3.82
C LYS A 47 -12.33 22.95 3.60
N ASP A 48 -13.04 23.39 2.57
CA ASP A 48 -14.38 22.86 2.24
C ASP A 48 -14.30 21.37 1.86
N LEU A 49 -13.26 20.98 1.12
CA LEU A 49 -12.98 19.59 0.77
C LEU A 49 -12.73 18.74 2.04
N GLU A 50 -11.88 19.21 2.96
CA GLU A 50 -11.59 18.52 4.21
C GLU A 50 -12.83 18.33 5.08
N LEU A 51 -13.75 19.31 5.12
CA LEU A 51 -15.01 19.21 5.86
C LEU A 51 -15.93 18.13 5.28
N LEU A 52 -16.07 18.09 3.95
CA LEU A 52 -16.87 17.08 3.26
C LEU A 52 -16.29 15.67 3.37
N GLU A 53 -14.97 15.51 3.25
CA GLU A 53 -14.31 14.22 3.43
C GLU A 53 -14.47 13.69 4.87
N LYS A 54 -14.38 14.57 5.88
CA LYS A 54 -14.65 14.21 7.28
C LYS A 54 -16.10 13.75 7.48
N ALA A 55 -17.07 14.46 6.90
CA ALA A 55 -18.48 14.08 6.97
C ALA A 55 -18.73 12.73 6.28
N GLU A 56 -18.19 12.51 5.09
CA GLU A 56 -18.30 11.23 4.37
C GLU A 56 -17.71 10.07 5.17
N SER A 57 -16.50 10.26 5.73
CA SER A 57 -15.83 9.26 6.56
C SER A 57 -16.67 8.93 7.79
N ARG A 58 -17.22 9.93 8.47
CA ARG A 58 -18.01 9.71 9.69
C ARG A 58 -19.30 8.93 9.43
N ILE A 59 -19.99 9.22 8.31
CA ILE A 59 -21.16 8.46 7.87
C ILE A 59 -20.77 7.00 7.60
N ARG A 60 -19.65 6.78 6.91
CA ARG A 60 -19.14 5.43 6.60
C ARG A 60 -18.82 4.63 7.87
N ASP A 61 -18.22 5.29 8.88
CA ASP A 61 -17.92 4.68 10.17
C ASP A 61 -19.19 4.30 10.94
N ALA A 62 -20.22 5.16 10.91
CA ALA A 62 -21.52 4.86 11.53
C ALA A 62 -22.20 3.63 10.88
N VAL A 63 -22.16 3.54 9.54
CA VAL A 63 -22.66 2.37 8.79
C VAL A 63 -21.89 1.10 9.19
N ALA A 64 -20.56 1.18 9.30
CA ALA A 64 -19.72 0.05 9.68
C ALA A 64 -19.99 -0.42 11.13
N ALA A 65 -20.13 0.52 12.08
CA ALA A 65 -20.42 0.23 13.48
C ALA A 65 -21.77 -0.51 13.64
N ILE A 66 -22.81 -0.06 12.93
CA ILE A 66 -24.11 -0.73 12.93
C ILE A 66 -24.03 -2.10 12.25
N ALA A 67 -23.26 -2.23 11.15
CA ALA A 67 -23.08 -3.52 10.48
C ALA A 67 -22.34 -4.55 11.35
N SER A 68 -21.37 -4.13 12.17
CA SER A 68 -20.75 -5.01 13.16
C SER A 68 -21.72 -5.48 14.25
N ASN A 69 -22.62 -4.61 14.70
CA ASN A 69 -23.65 -4.96 15.70
C ASN A 69 -24.79 -5.82 15.10
N LYS A 70 -25.12 -5.64 13.80
CA LYS A 70 -26.15 -6.42 13.10
C LYS A 70 -25.73 -7.85 12.74
N LYS A 71 -24.46 -8.24 12.90
CA LYS A 71 -24.06 -9.66 12.78
C LYS A 71 -24.72 -10.57 13.85
N GLU A 72 -25.37 -10.00 14.88
CA GLU A 72 -26.23 -10.72 15.84
C GLU A 72 -27.74 -10.56 15.61
N SER A 73 -28.22 -9.80 14.60
CA SER A 73 -29.67 -9.73 14.34
C SER A 73 -29.98 -9.45 12.86
N GLN A 74 -30.70 -10.40 12.25
CA GLN A 74 -31.01 -10.46 10.83
C GLN A 74 -31.80 -9.26 10.28
N SER A 75 -31.44 -8.92 9.02
CA SER A 75 -32.25 -8.37 7.92
C SER A 75 -33.29 -7.28 8.24
N VAL A 76 -33.02 -6.05 7.80
CA VAL A 76 -34.07 -5.13 7.35
C VAL A 76 -33.63 -4.46 6.05
N SER A 77 -34.59 -4.44 5.13
CA SER A 77 -34.55 -4.17 3.69
C SER A 77 -33.90 -2.86 3.27
N GLN A 78 -33.20 -2.93 2.13
CA GLN A 78 -32.80 -1.79 1.31
C GLN A 78 -34.06 -1.14 0.72
N SER A 79 -34.31 0.13 1.04
CA SER A 79 -35.37 0.94 0.44
C SER A 79 -34.77 1.99 -0.49
N SER A 80 -35.12 1.86 -1.77
CA SER A 80 -35.41 2.92 -2.76
C SER A 80 -34.54 4.18 -2.79
N THR A 81 -33.70 4.23 -3.81
CA THR A 81 -33.07 5.43 -4.40
C THR A 81 -34.15 6.40 -4.89
N HIS A 82 -34.45 7.44 -4.11
CA HIS A 82 -35.08 8.64 -4.66
C HIS A 82 -33.98 9.55 -5.24
N ALA A 83 -34.23 10.12 -6.41
CA ALA A 83 -33.37 11.13 -7.00
C ALA A 83 -33.47 12.39 -6.12
N VAL A 84 -32.47 12.59 -5.27
CA VAL A 84 -32.37 13.72 -4.34
C VAL A 84 -31.86 14.94 -5.12
N VAL A 85 -32.53 16.07 -4.92
CA VAL A 85 -32.23 17.36 -5.57
C VAL A 85 -31.07 18.05 -4.84
N ALA A 86 -30.30 18.90 -5.53
CA ALA A 86 -29.14 19.60 -4.96
C ALA A 86 -29.47 20.52 -3.76
N GLU A 87 -30.69 21.04 -3.66
CA GLU A 87 -31.17 21.81 -2.49
C GLU A 87 -31.21 20.95 -1.22
N ASP A 88 -31.53 19.66 -1.31
CA ASP A 88 -31.57 18.77 -0.15
C ASP A 88 -30.16 18.47 0.39
N PHE A 89 -29.10 18.59 -0.41
CA PHE A 89 -27.75 18.22 0.01
C PHE A 89 -27.15 19.22 1.02
N ALA A 90 -27.37 20.52 0.83
CA ALA A 90 -26.85 21.54 1.74
C ALA A 90 -27.45 21.40 3.14
N ASP A 91 -28.76 21.15 3.22
CA ASP A 91 -29.46 20.92 4.47
C ASP A 91 -29.01 19.63 5.15
N VAL A 92 -28.85 18.56 4.37
CA VAL A 92 -28.33 17.28 4.87
C VAL A 92 -26.88 17.42 5.36
N HIS A 93 -26.04 18.18 4.65
CA HIS A 93 -24.67 18.44 5.08
C HIS A 93 -24.62 19.27 6.36
N ALA A 94 -25.47 20.29 6.48
CA ALA A 94 -25.61 21.08 7.71
C ALA A 94 -26.09 20.22 8.88
N GLN A 95 -27.03 19.30 8.65
CA GLN A 95 -27.47 18.34 9.66
C GLN A 95 -26.33 17.42 10.09
N VAL A 96 -25.56 16.86 9.15
CA VAL A 96 -24.42 15.99 9.47
C VAL A 96 -23.34 16.76 10.24
N ALA A 97 -23.03 18.00 9.83
CA ALA A 97 -22.09 18.84 10.54
C ALA A 97 -22.55 19.15 11.98
N TYR A 98 -23.84 19.44 12.17
CA TYR A 98 -24.43 19.63 13.49
C TYR A 98 -24.32 18.36 14.35
N LEU A 99 -24.65 17.20 13.79
CA LEU A 99 -24.54 15.91 14.50
C LEU A 99 -23.09 15.58 14.88
N MET A 100 -22.12 15.92 14.04
CA MET A 100 -20.70 15.73 14.33
C MET A 100 -20.21 16.63 15.47
N GLU A 101 -20.66 17.89 15.52
CA GLU A 101 -20.31 18.80 16.62
C GLU A 101 -21.01 18.37 17.93
N GLU A 102 -22.30 17.99 17.85
CA GLU A 102 -23.03 17.44 19.01
C GLU A 102 -22.35 16.17 19.54
N GLU A 103 -21.94 15.25 18.66
CA GLU A 103 -21.21 14.04 19.03
C GLU A 103 -19.89 14.38 19.75
N ARG A 104 -19.15 15.37 19.24
CA ARG A 104 -17.90 15.82 19.86
C ARG A 104 -18.15 16.36 21.27
N ASP A 105 -19.10 17.26 21.43
CA ASP A 105 -19.46 17.86 22.73
C ASP A 105 -19.92 16.79 23.73
N LEU A 106 -20.72 15.82 23.27
CA LEU A 106 -21.17 14.70 24.07
C LEU A 106 -20.02 13.79 24.49
N ASN A 107 -19.07 13.50 23.61
CA ASN A 107 -17.90 12.69 23.94
C ASN A 107 -16.96 13.41 24.91
N GLU A 108 -16.70 14.70 24.72
CA GLU A 108 -15.90 15.51 25.64
C GLU A 108 -16.57 15.57 27.04
N ARG A 109 -17.88 15.80 27.10
CA ARG A 109 -18.66 15.79 28.33
C ARG A 109 -18.66 14.41 29.01
N LYS A 110 -18.90 13.34 28.24
CA LYS A 110 -18.88 11.96 28.73
C LYS A 110 -17.51 11.59 29.29
N GLN A 111 -16.42 11.96 28.63
CA GLN A 111 -15.06 11.72 29.11
C GLN A 111 -14.82 12.45 30.44
N LYS A 112 -15.18 13.73 30.52
CA LYS A 112 -15.08 14.53 31.75
C LYS A 112 -15.88 13.90 32.90
N TYR A 113 -17.12 13.49 32.66
CA TYR A 113 -17.96 12.84 33.66
C TYR A 113 -17.48 11.45 34.04
N THR A 114 -16.89 10.70 33.10
CA THR A 114 -16.30 9.39 33.38
C THR A 114 -15.10 9.51 34.32
N ILE A 115 -14.21 10.49 34.08
CA ILE A 115 -13.08 10.78 34.97
C ILE A 115 -13.58 11.15 36.37
N LEU A 116 -14.57 12.06 36.47
CA LEU A 116 -15.15 12.45 37.76
C LEU A 116 -15.85 11.29 38.48
N ARG A 117 -16.56 10.44 37.73
CA ARG A 117 -17.20 9.23 38.26
C ARG A 117 -16.15 8.28 38.84
N ASP A 118 -15.06 8.01 38.13
CA ASP A 118 -14.02 7.08 38.57
C ASP A 118 -13.27 7.60 39.80
N GLN A 119 -13.11 8.93 39.90
CA GLN A 119 -12.59 9.59 41.10
C GLN A 119 -13.53 9.41 42.29
N LEU A 120 -14.86 9.52 42.08
CA LEU A 120 -15.88 9.44 43.13
C LEU A 120 -16.32 8.02 43.49
N GLU A 121 -16.15 7.05 42.59
CA GLU A 121 -16.62 5.67 42.78
C GLU A 121 -16.00 5.01 44.02
N SER A 122 -14.75 5.33 44.36
CA SER A 122 -14.12 4.83 45.58
C SER A 122 -14.63 5.45 46.87
N TRP A 123 -15.35 6.57 46.78
CA TRP A 123 -15.84 7.31 47.94
C TRP A 123 -17.30 6.99 48.23
N GLY A 124 -18.11 6.73 47.19
CA GLY A 124 -19.55 6.47 47.32
C GLY A 124 -20.38 7.59 46.72
N ASP A 125 -21.70 7.43 46.75
CA ASP A 125 -22.64 8.46 46.29
C ASP A 125 -22.96 9.40 47.44
N PHE A 126 -22.63 10.68 47.28
CA PHE A 126 -22.91 11.74 48.24
C PHE A 126 -23.69 12.84 47.55
N ASN A 127 -24.72 13.34 48.22
CA ASN A 127 -25.45 14.50 47.78
C ASN A 127 -24.82 15.77 48.40
N PRO A 128 -24.31 16.72 47.59
CA PRO A 128 -23.72 17.96 48.09
C PRO A 128 -24.68 18.80 48.94
N GLU A 129 -25.99 18.73 48.68
CA GLU A 129 -27.01 19.46 49.44
C GLU A 129 -27.15 18.93 50.88
N ASP A 130 -27.05 17.61 51.07
CA ASP A 130 -27.08 17.00 52.41
C ASP A 130 -25.83 17.41 53.21
N LEU A 131 -24.68 17.55 52.54
CA LEU A 131 -23.44 18.02 53.17
C LEU A 131 -23.50 19.51 53.55
N ARG A 132 -24.21 20.33 52.76
CA ARG A 132 -24.48 21.74 53.09
C ARG A 132 -25.43 21.85 54.28
N PHE A 133 -26.51 21.09 54.28
CA PHE A 133 -27.45 21.02 55.40
C PHE A 133 -26.76 20.59 56.70
N LEU A 134 -25.88 19.59 56.65
CA LEU A 134 -25.10 19.17 57.82
C LEU A 134 -24.16 20.29 58.31
N LYS A 135 -23.51 21.00 57.39
CA LYS A 135 -22.64 22.14 57.74
C LYS A 135 -23.41 23.28 58.40
N GLU A 136 -24.60 23.62 57.89
CA GLU A 136 -25.48 24.64 58.47
C GLU A 136 -25.99 24.25 59.87
N ASN A 137 -26.15 22.95 60.14
CA ASN A 137 -26.53 22.41 61.44
C ASN A 137 -25.31 22.08 62.35
N GLY A 138 -24.11 22.59 62.04
CA GLY A 138 -22.93 22.49 62.91
C GLY A 138 -22.12 21.20 62.78
N VAL A 139 -22.31 20.43 61.70
CA VAL A 139 -21.56 19.20 61.39
C VAL A 139 -20.78 19.38 60.09
N GLU A 140 -19.50 19.74 60.19
CA GLU A 140 -18.58 19.82 59.06
C GLU A 140 -17.93 18.45 58.80
N LEU A 141 -18.23 17.87 57.64
CA LEU A 141 -17.64 16.62 57.17
C LEU A 141 -16.51 16.90 56.18
N THR A 142 -15.32 16.38 56.45
CA THR A 142 -14.17 16.43 55.53
C THR A 142 -13.74 15.03 55.11
N PHE A 143 -13.56 14.83 53.81
CA PHE A 143 -13.31 13.51 53.21
C PHE A 143 -11.82 13.33 52.93
N HIS A 144 -11.24 12.29 53.53
CA HIS A 144 -9.81 11.99 53.43
C HIS A 144 -9.55 10.52 53.09
N ARG A 145 -8.54 10.29 52.24
CA ARG A 145 -7.97 8.97 51.98
C ARG A 145 -6.70 8.83 52.81
N ILE A 146 -6.71 7.89 53.76
CA ILE A 146 -5.63 7.69 54.74
C ILE A 146 -5.09 6.26 54.63
N GLY A 147 -3.77 6.10 54.71
CA GLY A 147 -3.12 4.78 54.77
C GLY A 147 -3.44 4.05 56.07
N ARG A 148 -3.66 2.73 56.03
CA ARG A 148 -4.14 1.94 57.18
C ARG A 148 -3.30 2.12 58.46
N LYS A 149 -1.97 2.13 58.33
CA LYS A 149 -1.03 2.31 59.45
C LYS A 149 -1.09 3.71 60.07
N GLU A 150 -1.53 4.72 59.32
CA GLU A 150 -1.69 6.08 59.83
C GLU A 150 -3.07 6.26 60.47
N LEU A 151 -4.11 5.63 59.91
CA LEU A 151 -5.45 5.65 60.49
C LEU A 151 -5.45 5.03 61.89
N ASP A 152 -4.78 3.90 62.11
CA ASP A 152 -4.69 3.25 63.43
C ASP A 152 -4.04 4.15 64.50
N LYS A 153 -3.15 5.08 64.11
CA LYS A 153 -2.51 6.04 65.02
C LYS A 153 -3.40 7.24 65.36
N ILE A 154 -4.28 7.61 64.44
CA ILE A 154 -5.11 8.83 64.52
C ILE A 154 -6.53 8.50 65.03
N ALA A 155 -6.97 7.25 64.88
CA ALA A 155 -8.30 6.75 65.26
C ALA A 155 -8.68 6.97 66.73
N GLN A 156 -7.70 7.07 67.63
CA GLN A 156 -7.95 7.34 69.06
C GLN A 156 -8.21 8.83 69.37
N LYS A 157 -7.97 9.73 68.41
CA LYS A 157 -8.00 11.19 68.61
C LYS A 157 -9.07 11.90 67.79
N ILE A 158 -9.74 11.22 66.86
CA ILE A 158 -10.67 11.83 65.92
C ILE A 158 -11.88 10.92 65.70
N ASP A 159 -13.07 11.51 65.69
CA ASP A 159 -14.30 10.85 65.26
C ASP A 159 -14.34 10.75 63.73
N PHE A 160 -14.36 9.53 63.20
CA PHE A 160 -14.38 9.27 61.76
C PHE A 160 -15.43 8.24 61.37
N ILE A 161 -16.01 8.42 60.19
CA ILE A 161 -16.94 7.50 59.54
C ILE A 161 -16.19 6.77 58.43
N SER A 162 -16.20 5.43 58.43
CA SER A 162 -15.57 4.61 57.39
C SER A 162 -16.51 4.45 56.19
N LEU A 163 -16.12 4.99 55.03
CA LEU A 163 -16.93 4.99 53.81
C LEU A 163 -16.63 3.82 52.88
N GLY A 164 -15.41 3.28 52.92
CA GLY A 164 -15.02 2.14 52.07
C GLY A 164 -13.58 1.67 52.25
N ARG A 165 -13.27 0.46 51.76
CA ARG A 165 -11.93 -0.16 51.81
C ARG A 165 -11.39 -0.39 50.39
N LYS A 166 -10.16 0.07 50.10
CA LYS A 166 -9.45 -0.25 48.85
C LYS A 166 -7.99 -0.60 49.13
N ALA A 167 -7.65 -1.89 49.00
CA ALA A 167 -6.31 -2.48 49.17
C ALA A 167 -5.52 -2.05 50.43
N LYS A 168 -4.67 -1.00 50.34
CA LYS A 168 -3.78 -0.51 51.43
C LYS A 168 -4.23 0.82 52.08
N SER A 169 -5.33 1.43 51.59
CA SER A 169 -5.87 2.71 52.06
C SER A 169 -7.34 2.60 52.45
N GLN A 170 -7.77 3.41 53.40
CA GLN A 170 -9.16 3.50 53.85
C GLN A 170 -9.70 4.90 53.57
N VAL A 171 -10.93 4.95 53.08
CA VAL A 171 -11.65 6.20 52.81
C VAL A 171 -12.48 6.56 54.03
N VAL A 172 -12.24 7.73 54.62
CA VAL A 172 -12.88 8.16 55.86
C VAL A 172 -13.44 9.58 55.74
N ALA A 173 -14.57 9.84 56.38
CA ALA A 173 -15.08 11.19 56.62
C ALA A 173 -14.83 11.57 58.09
N LEU A 174 -14.14 12.68 58.32
CA LEU A 174 -13.90 13.23 59.65
C LEU A 174 -15.05 14.14 60.05
N VAL A 175 -15.52 14.05 61.30
CA VAL A 175 -16.62 14.85 61.84
C VAL A 175 -16.05 15.98 62.70
N ASN A 176 -16.29 17.24 62.32
CA ASN A 176 -15.90 18.44 63.07
C ASN A 176 -14.42 18.50 63.49
N SER A 177 -13.55 17.78 62.78
CA SER A 177 -12.15 17.57 63.14
C SER A 177 -11.27 17.74 61.91
N LYS A 178 -10.07 18.32 62.10
CA LYS A 178 -9.05 18.45 61.05
C LYS A 178 -8.01 17.35 61.20
N VAL A 179 -7.44 16.93 60.07
CA VAL A 179 -6.29 16.02 60.06
C VAL A 179 -5.13 16.68 60.84
N PRO A 180 -4.43 15.97 61.77
CA PRO A 180 -3.31 16.54 62.52
C PRO A 180 -2.15 16.92 61.59
N GLU A 181 -1.52 18.08 61.82
CA GLU A 181 -0.38 18.56 61.02
C GLU A 181 0.76 17.52 61.05
N GLY A 182 1.10 16.97 59.87
CA GLY A 182 2.12 15.92 59.69
C GLY A 182 1.63 14.57 59.16
N SER A 183 0.32 14.39 58.94
CA SER A 183 -0.25 13.14 58.39
C SER A 183 -0.38 13.17 56.86
N ILE A 184 -0.10 12.06 56.17
CA ILE A 184 -0.22 11.98 54.70
C ILE A 184 -1.67 11.59 54.36
N ALA A 185 -2.51 12.61 54.17
CA ALA A 185 -3.92 12.44 53.82
C ALA A 185 -4.26 13.17 52.52
N GLU A 186 -4.79 12.45 51.54
CA GLU A 186 -5.31 13.07 50.31
C GLU A 186 -6.75 13.49 50.56
N ARG A 187 -7.01 14.80 50.47
CA ARG A 187 -8.34 15.38 50.62
C ARG A 187 -9.08 15.27 49.30
N LEU A 188 -10.33 14.79 49.35
CA LEU A 188 -11.25 14.91 48.22
C LEU A 188 -11.95 16.26 48.30
N ASP A 189 -11.80 17.07 47.26
CA ASP A 189 -12.69 18.21 47.03
C ASP A 189 -13.98 17.68 46.42
N ILE A 190 -15.09 17.86 47.14
CA ILE A 190 -16.40 17.34 46.75
C ILE A 190 -16.85 18.05 45.46
N PRO A 191 -17.02 17.33 44.35
CA PRO A 191 -17.56 17.91 43.13
C PRO A 191 -19.01 18.36 43.34
N SER A 192 -19.45 19.38 42.61
CA SER A 192 -20.81 19.92 42.72
C SER A 192 -21.91 18.97 42.22
N ILE A 193 -21.55 17.83 41.63
CA ILE A 193 -22.48 16.88 40.99
C ILE A 193 -22.37 15.51 41.71
N PRO A 194 -23.48 14.96 42.23
CA PRO A 194 -23.54 13.61 42.81
C PRO A 194 -23.13 12.49 41.84
N LEU A 195 -22.65 11.36 42.38
CA LEU A 195 -22.25 10.19 41.59
C LEU A 195 -23.44 9.58 40.83
N SER A 196 -24.63 9.55 41.43
CA SER A 196 -25.87 9.12 40.76
C SER A 196 -26.24 10.00 39.56
N GLN A 197 -26.07 11.32 39.68
CA GLN A 197 -26.30 12.26 38.58
C GLN A 197 -25.25 12.11 37.47
N LEU A 198 -23.97 11.88 37.82
CA LEU A 198 -22.92 11.59 36.83
C LEU A 198 -23.20 10.30 36.07
N LYS A 199 -23.58 9.21 36.75
CA LYS A 199 -23.95 7.93 36.11
C LYS A 199 -25.15 8.11 35.17
N THR A 200 -26.16 8.85 35.59
CA THR A 200 -27.35 9.17 34.78
C THR A 200 -26.99 10.00 33.55
N SER A 201 -26.12 11.00 33.72
CA SER A 201 -25.66 11.86 32.62
C SER A 201 -24.85 11.07 31.60
N ILE A 202 -23.90 10.22 32.04
CA ILE A 202 -23.14 9.33 31.15
C ILE A 202 -24.06 8.38 30.38
N ALA A 203 -25.08 7.82 31.05
CA ALA A 203 -26.05 6.95 30.40
C ALA A 203 -26.91 7.70 29.37
N THR A 204 -27.30 8.94 29.67
CA THR A 204 -28.05 9.81 28.76
C THR A 204 -27.23 10.19 27.54
N ASP A 205 -25.98 10.62 27.76
CA ASP A 205 -25.03 10.97 26.69
C ASP A 205 -24.74 9.74 25.82
N THR A 206 -24.57 8.56 26.42
CA THR A 206 -24.36 7.31 25.66
C THR A 206 -25.59 6.93 24.82
N ARG A 207 -26.81 7.16 25.32
CA ARG A 207 -28.03 6.95 24.53
C ARG A 207 -28.14 7.95 23.37
N ARG A 208 -27.79 9.23 23.60
CA ARG A 208 -27.80 10.23 22.53
C ARG A 208 -26.75 9.95 21.47
N LEU A 209 -25.53 9.54 21.85
CA LEU A 209 -24.49 9.10 20.91
C LEU A 209 -24.97 7.93 20.04
N ALA A 210 -25.64 6.94 20.64
CA ALA A 210 -26.23 5.82 19.89
C ALA A 210 -27.37 6.27 18.95
N ALA A 211 -28.15 7.30 19.32
CA ALA A 211 -29.15 7.89 18.45
C ALA A 211 -28.52 8.65 17.27
N ILE A 212 -27.44 9.41 17.53
CA ILE A 212 -26.67 10.11 16.48
C ILE A 212 -26.11 9.10 15.47
N GLU A 213 -25.60 7.95 15.90
CA GLU A 213 -25.15 6.89 14.98
C GLU A 213 -26.29 6.39 14.07
N GLN A 214 -27.51 6.26 14.59
CA GLN A 214 -28.68 5.89 13.78
C GLN A 214 -29.07 7.01 12.80
N GLU A 215 -29.03 8.27 13.23
CA GLU A 215 -29.31 9.44 12.38
C GLU A 215 -28.29 9.54 11.24
N LEU A 216 -26.99 9.38 11.52
CA LEU A 216 -25.93 9.34 10.51
C LEU A 216 -26.11 8.19 9.51
N ASN A 217 -26.55 7.02 9.99
CA ASN A 217 -26.84 5.89 9.13
C ASN A 217 -28.08 6.10 8.25
N ALA A 218 -29.09 6.85 8.70
CA ALA A 218 -30.23 7.23 7.88
C ALA A 218 -29.81 8.08 6.67
N VAL A 219 -28.74 8.87 6.83
CA VAL A 219 -28.15 9.70 5.78
C VAL A 219 -27.18 8.91 4.86
N SER A 220 -26.96 7.62 5.10
CA SER A 220 -26.05 6.80 4.27
C SER A 220 -26.43 6.75 2.78
N ASN A 221 -27.71 6.97 2.44
CA ASN A 221 -28.19 7.06 1.07
C ASN A 221 -27.56 8.24 0.28
N TYR A 222 -27.02 9.24 0.97
CA TYR A 222 -26.39 10.42 0.38
C TYR A 222 -24.87 10.23 0.15
N LEU A 223 -24.28 9.11 0.56
CA LEU A 223 -22.86 8.82 0.31
C LEU A 223 -22.43 8.98 -1.17
N PRO A 224 -23.23 8.57 -2.17
CA PRO A 224 -22.89 8.82 -3.58
C PRO A 224 -22.87 10.32 -3.94
N LEU A 225 -23.72 11.14 -3.32
CA LEU A 225 -23.74 12.60 -3.53
C LEU A 225 -22.50 13.25 -2.91
N TYR A 226 -22.12 12.86 -1.68
CA TYR A 226 -20.85 13.29 -1.08
C TYR A 226 -19.65 12.96 -1.99
N ALA A 227 -19.57 11.73 -2.50
CA ALA A 227 -18.50 11.35 -3.42
C ALA A 227 -18.48 12.21 -4.71
N THR A 228 -19.66 12.61 -5.19
CA THR A 228 -19.79 13.48 -6.37
C THR A 228 -19.37 14.92 -6.07
N GLU A 229 -19.79 15.51 -4.96
CA GLU A 229 -19.41 16.87 -4.55
C GLU A 229 -17.92 16.96 -4.20
N ILE A 230 -17.36 15.97 -3.52
CA ILE A 230 -15.91 15.85 -3.27
C ILE A 230 -15.16 15.79 -4.60
N ALA A 231 -15.64 15.03 -5.58
CA ALA A 231 -15.02 14.98 -6.90
C ALA A 231 -15.11 16.32 -7.65
N LYS A 232 -16.25 17.03 -7.56
CA LYS A 232 -16.41 18.39 -8.12
C LYS A 232 -15.46 19.40 -7.47
N LEU A 233 -15.34 19.40 -6.14
CA LEU A 233 -14.42 20.29 -5.42
C LEU A 233 -12.96 19.98 -5.73
N LYS A 234 -12.57 18.70 -5.82
CA LYS A 234 -11.22 18.31 -6.27
C LYS A 234 -10.93 18.84 -7.66
N GLN A 235 -11.89 18.72 -8.58
CA GLN A 235 -11.77 19.26 -9.94
C GLN A 235 -11.66 20.80 -9.96
N LEU A 236 -12.46 21.49 -9.14
CA LEU A 236 -12.43 22.95 -9.02
C LEU A 236 -11.13 23.45 -8.39
N MET A 237 -10.65 22.77 -7.35
CA MET A 237 -9.38 23.04 -6.70
C MET A 237 -8.21 22.83 -7.68
N HIS A 238 -8.21 21.74 -8.44
CA HIS A 238 -7.20 21.50 -9.48
C HIS A 238 -7.24 22.59 -10.57
N PHE A 239 -8.44 23.01 -10.99
CA PHE A 239 -8.60 24.14 -11.92
C PHE A 239 -8.01 25.44 -11.36
N GLU A 240 -8.27 25.77 -10.10
CA GLU A 240 -7.76 27.01 -9.47
C GLU A 240 -6.24 26.95 -9.25
N ASN A 241 -5.69 25.79 -8.91
CA ASN A 241 -4.24 25.57 -8.80
C ASN A 241 -3.54 25.79 -10.13
N ILE A 242 -4.08 25.24 -11.22
CA ILE A 242 -3.57 25.47 -12.58
C ILE A 242 -3.73 26.94 -12.99
N ALA A 243 -4.87 27.55 -12.67
CA ALA A 243 -5.08 28.97 -12.95
C ALA A 243 -4.07 29.86 -12.22
N SER A 244 -3.67 29.47 -11.00
CA SER A 244 -2.66 30.18 -10.21
C SER A 244 -1.24 29.94 -10.71
N THR A 245 -0.97 28.75 -11.27
CA THR A 245 0.30 28.37 -11.91
C THR A 245 0.55 29.15 -13.20
N MET A 246 -0.51 29.50 -13.91
CA MET A 246 -0.41 30.18 -15.20
C MET A 246 0.20 31.58 -15.04
N GLY A 247 1.41 31.74 -15.58
CA GLY A 247 2.10 33.03 -15.64
C GLY A 247 1.24 34.05 -16.39
N ALA A 248 1.18 35.27 -15.87
CA ALA A 248 0.39 36.34 -16.45
C ALA A 248 1.19 37.64 -16.42
N ASP A 249 1.09 38.37 -17.52
CA ASP A 249 1.48 39.77 -17.68
C ASP A 249 0.21 40.58 -18.02
N ASP A 250 0.32 41.91 -18.10
CA ASP A 250 -0.83 42.81 -18.29
C ASP A 250 -1.67 42.49 -19.53
N THR A 251 -1.06 41.87 -20.56
CA THR A 251 -1.71 41.60 -21.85
C THR A 251 -1.86 40.12 -22.18
N VAL A 252 -0.97 39.27 -21.69
CA VAL A 252 -0.90 37.85 -22.06
C VAL A 252 -0.73 36.97 -20.84
N ALA A 253 -1.25 35.76 -20.93
CA ALA A 253 -1.04 34.70 -19.97
C ALA A 253 -0.54 33.46 -20.69
N TRP A 254 0.36 32.71 -20.07
CA TRP A 254 1.00 31.54 -20.69
C TRP A 254 1.03 30.33 -19.77
N LEU A 255 1.02 29.16 -20.40
CA LEU A 255 0.98 27.86 -19.73
C LEU A 255 1.89 26.88 -20.48
N THR A 256 2.67 26.10 -19.72
CA THR A 256 3.53 25.07 -20.28
C THR A 256 3.06 23.70 -19.83
N GLY A 257 3.07 22.74 -20.74
CA GLY A 257 2.71 21.36 -20.46
C GLY A 257 3.25 20.38 -21.48
N PHE A 258 2.90 19.11 -21.30
CA PHE A 258 3.31 18.02 -22.17
C PHE A 258 2.10 17.34 -22.81
N ILE A 259 2.24 16.96 -24.08
CA ILE A 259 1.24 16.19 -24.83
C ILE A 259 1.89 14.99 -25.53
N PRO A 260 1.19 13.86 -25.67
CA PRO A 260 1.63 12.78 -26.56
C PRO A 260 1.69 13.27 -28.00
N ASN A 261 2.73 12.87 -28.74
CA ASN A 261 2.95 13.31 -30.13
C ASN A 261 1.74 13.05 -31.04
N GLU A 262 1.01 11.95 -30.82
CA GLU A 262 -0.22 11.62 -31.56
C GLU A 262 -1.38 12.60 -31.31
N LYS A 263 -1.45 13.21 -30.12
CA LYS A 263 -2.49 14.18 -29.75
C LYS A 263 -2.16 15.60 -30.23
N THR A 264 -0.98 15.82 -30.81
CA THR A 264 -0.55 17.12 -31.34
C THR A 264 -1.49 17.69 -32.40
N ALA A 265 -2.02 16.85 -33.29
CA ALA A 265 -2.94 17.29 -34.33
C ALA A 265 -4.26 17.82 -33.75
N ALA A 266 -4.81 17.12 -32.74
CA ALA A 266 -6.02 17.53 -32.04
C ALA A 266 -5.81 18.86 -31.29
N PHE A 267 -4.63 19.03 -30.66
CA PHE A 267 -4.26 20.28 -30.00
C PHE A 267 -4.18 21.45 -30.99
N LYS A 268 -3.54 21.27 -32.16
CA LYS A 268 -3.46 22.32 -33.20
C LYS A 268 -4.84 22.75 -33.70
N ALA A 269 -5.77 21.81 -33.86
CA ALA A 269 -7.14 22.12 -34.27
C ALA A 269 -7.88 22.95 -33.20
N LEU A 270 -7.72 22.60 -31.92
CA LEU A 270 -8.28 23.35 -30.80
C LEU A 270 -7.71 24.76 -30.71
N ALA A 271 -6.38 24.89 -30.77
CA ALA A 271 -5.69 26.18 -30.69
C ALA A 271 -6.08 27.10 -31.86
N SER A 272 -6.29 26.54 -33.06
CA SER A 272 -6.77 27.31 -34.22
C SER A 272 -8.21 27.82 -34.02
N LYS A 273 -9.08 27.00 -33.42
CA LYS A 273 -10.48 27.36 -33.13
C LYS A 273 -10.58 28.49 -32.11
N GLU A 274 -9.80 28.41 -31.03
CA GLU A 274 -9.80 29.41 -29.95
C GLU A 274 -8.80 30.57 -30.18
N LYS A 275 -8.07 30.55 -31.31
CA LYS A 275 -7.08 31.56 -31.73
C LYS A 275 -5.93 31.78 -30.75
N TRP A 276 -5.37 30.71 -30.20
CA TRP A 276 -4.23 30.77 -29.27
C TRP A 276 -2.89 30.78 -29.99
N GLY A 277 -1.91 31.47 -29.40
CA GLY A 277 -0.51 31.30 -29.77
C GLY A 277 0.03 30.02 -29.13
N TYR A 278 0.80 29.22 -29.87
CA TYR A 278 1.41 28.02 -29.32
C TYR A 278 2.80 27.77 -29.89
N LEU A 279 3.66 27.16 -29.07
CA LEU A 279 4.97 26.65 -29.44
C LEU A 279 5.02 25.16 -29.08
N ILE A 280 5.40 24.32 -30.04
CA ILE A 280 5.52 22.86 -29.85
C ILE A 280 6.96 22.48 -30.14
N GLU A 281 7.63 21.98 -29.12
CA GLU A 281 9.04 21.63 -29.15
C GLU A 281 9.25 20.20 -28.64
N ASP A 282 10.39 19.62 -28.99
CA ASP A 282 10.85 18.41 -28.34
C ASP A 282 11.30 18.75 -26.91
N PRO A 283 10.90 17.95 -25.89
CA PRO A 283 11.36 18.18 -24.52
C PRO A 283 12.89 18.17 -24.43
N ALA A 284 13.46 19.03 -23.59
CA ALA A 284 14.88 19.01 -23.30
C ALA A 284 15.25 17.76 -22.47
N GLU A 285 16.53 17.35 -22.47
CA GLU A 285 16.97 16.19 -21.67
C GLU A 285 16.72 16.38 -20.16
N ASP A 286 16.79 17.63 -19.68
CA ASP A 286 16.57 18.00 -18.27
C ASP A 286 15.10 18.25 -17.91
N ASP A 287 14.17 18.21 -18.88
CA ASP A 287 12.75 18.40 -18.59
C ASP A 287 12.18 17.17 -17.86
N GLN A 288 11.39 17.38 -16.80
CA GLN A 288 10.61 16.32 -16.15
C GLN A 288 9.39 15.96 -17.00
N VAL A 289 9.62 15.16 -18.05
CA VAL A 289 8.58 14.73 -18.97
C VAL A 289 7.72 13.63 -18.33
N PRO A 290 6.39 13.74 -18.36
CA PRO A 290 5.51 12.68 -17.89
C PRO A 290 5.56 11.46 -18.80
N THR A 291 5.47 10.28 -18.21
CA THR A 291 5.49 9.00 -18.90
C THR A 291 4.07 8.51 -19.18
N LEU A 292 3.81 8.19 -20.46
CA LEU A 292 2.62 7.44 -20.88
C LEU A 292 3.05 6.10 -21.46
N ILE A 293 2.78 5.01 -20.73
CA ILE A 293 3.09 3.66 -21.20
C ILE A 293 1.94 3.15 -22.06
N LYS A 294 2.24 2.86 -23.33
CA LYS A 294 1.32 2.17 -24.25
C LYS A 294 1.70 0.71 -24.35
N ASN A 295 0.96 -0.13 -23.64
CA ASN A 295 1.15 -1.57 -23.67
C ASN A 295 0.03 -2.24 -24.47
N PRO A 296 0.34 -3.23 -25.33
CA PRO A 296 -0.69 -4.07 -25.93
C PRO A 296 -1.47 -4.80 -24.83
N ARG A 297 -2.71 -5.22 -25.12
CA ARG A 297 -3.66 -5.75 -24.12
C ARG A 297 -3.07 -6.82 -23.19
N TRP A 298 -2.20 -7.68 -23.70
CA TRP A 298 -1.57 -8.75 -22.92
C TRP A 298 -0.45 -8.25 -21.99
N ILE A 299 0.33 -7.23 -22.38
CA ILE A 299 1.33 -6.59 -21.51
C ILE A 299 0.64 -5.66 -20.51
N ALA A 300 -0.46 -4.99 -20.89
CA ALA A 300 -1.21 -4.07 -20.03
C ALA A 300 -1.78 -4.73 -18.77
N THR A 301 -1.80 -6.06 -18.72
CA THR A 301 -2.17 -6.87 -17.54
C THR A 301 -1.27 -6.59 -16.33
N ILE A 302 -0.03 -6.13 -16.55
CA ILE A 302 0.91 -5.77 -15.48
C ILE A 302 0.64 -4.38 -14.86
N LYS A 303 -0.26 -3.58 -15.42
CA LYS A 303 -0.52 -2.22 -14.91
C LYS A 303 -0.91 -2.20 -13.41
N PRO A 304 -1.82 -3.08 -12.93
CA PRO A 304 -2.22 -3.08 -11.52
C PRO A 304 -1.06 -3.33 -10.55
N ILE A 305 -0.05 -4.12 -10.93
CA ILE A 305 1.11 -4.32 -10.04
C ILE A 305 1.98 -3.06 -9.99
N PHE A 306 2.19 -2.35 -11.11
CA PHE A 306 2.87 -1.05 -11.09
C PHE A 306 2.09 0.01 -10.30
N ASP A 307 0.76 0.04 -10.44
CA ASP A 307 -0.11 0.93 -9.67
C ASP A 307 0.00 0.65 -8.15
N ILE A 308 0.04 -0.63 -7.74
CA ILE A 308 0.21 -1.03 -6.32
C ILE A 308 1.60 -0.64 -5.79
N MET A 309 2.63 -0.78 -6.62
CA MET A 309 4.00 -0.41 -6.26
C MET A 309 4.20 1.11 -6.20
N GLY A 310 3.34 1.89 -6.85
CA GLY A 310 3.47 3.34 -6.95
C GLY A 310 4.70 3.77 -7.76
N THR A 311 5.21 2.92 -8.65
CA THR A 311 6.42 3.20 -9.44
C THR A 311 6.12 3.32 -10.93
N VAL A 312 6.76 4.30 -11.56
CA VAL A 312 6.62 4.60 -12.99
C VAL A 312 8.01 4.81 -13.58
N PRO A 313 8.35 4.11 -14.68
CA PRO A 313 9.58 4.39 -15.41
C PRO A 313 9.67 5.85 -15.82
N GLY A 314 10.86 6.43 -15.70
CA GLY A 314 11.16 7.75 -16.27
C GLY A 314 10.95 7.76 -17.78
N TYR A 315 10.65 8.93 -18.35
CA TYR A 315 10.38 9.06 -19.79
C TYR A 315 11.55 8.60 -20.67
N HIS A 316 12.78 8.81 -20.20
CA HIS A 316 14.01 8.37 -20.85
C HIS A 316 14.47 6.96 -20.40
N GLU A 317 13.73 6.29 -19.50
CA GLU A 317 14.06 4.96 -19.02
C GLU A 317 13.51 3.85 -19.94
N TYR A 318 13.79 2.60 -19.60
CA TYR A 318 13.29 1.46 -20.35
C TYR A 318 11.85 1.13 -19.97
N ASP A 319 11.05 0.76 -20.96
CA ASP A 319 9.80 0.06 -20.70
C ASP A 319 10.08 -1.42 -20.46
N ILE A 320 10.13 -1.81 -19.18
CA ILE A 320 10.36 -3.21 -18.79
C ILE A 320 9.07 -4.02 -18.66
N SER A 321 7.90 -3.47 -19.00
CA SER A 321 6.60 -4.09 -18.70
C SER A 321 6.47 -5.54 -19.18
N MET A 322 6.98 -5.84 -20.38
CA MET A 322 6.92 -7.18 -20.96
C MET A 322 7.77 -8.19 -20.17
N TRP A 323 9.03 -7.84 -19.92
CA TRP A 323 9.98 -8.70 -19.22
C TRP A 323 9.59 -8.86 -17.77
N PHE A 324 9.14 -7.77 -17.14
CA PHE A 324 8.61 -7.77 -15.79
C PHE A 324 7.44 -8.76 -15.68
N LEU A 325 6.45 -8.71 -16.58
CA LEU A 325 5.32 -9.64 -16.57
C LEU A 325 5.77 -11.11 -16.69
N MET A 326 6.71 -11.39 -17.59
CA MET A 326 7.21 -12.75 -17.82
C MET A 326 7.94 -13.31 -16.58
N PHE A 327 8.94 -12.59 -16.06
CA PHE A 327 9.70 -13.04 -14.90
C PHE A 327 8.88 -13.00 -13.61
N PHE A 328 8.04 -11.99 -13.41
CA PHE A 328 7.14 -11.92 -12.26
C PHE A 328 6.17 -13.10 -12.24
N SER A 329 5.58 -13.48 -13.38
CA SER A 329 4.70 -14.64 -13.46
C SER A 329 5.44 -15.94 -13.12
N LEU A 330 6.69 -16.07 -13.54
CA LEU A 330 7.52 -17.22 -13.21
C LEU A 330 7.88 -17.24 -11.71
N PHE A 331 8.28 -16.11 -11.13
CA PHE A 331 8.60 -16.01 -9.70
C PHE A 331 7.39 -16.25 -8.81
N PHE A 332 6.23 -15.72 -9.21
CA PHE A 332 4.95 -15.99 -8.55
C PHE A 332 4.68 -17.50 -8.52
N ALA A 333 4.82 -18.16 -9.67
CA ALA A 333 4.61 -19.59 -9.80
C ALA A 333 5.56 -20.40 -8.92
N MET A 334 6.85 -20.04 -8.88
CA MET A 334 7.86 -20.72 -8.06
C MET A 334 7.68 -20.52 -6.56
N ILE A 335 7.34 -19.30 -6.12
CA ILE A 335 7.15 -18.97 -4.71
C ILE A 335 5.90 -19.66 -4.15
N ILE A 336 4.78 -19.62 -4.88
CA ILE A 336 3.55 -20.29 -4.45
C ILE A 336 3.71 -21.81 -4.55
N GLY A 337 4.31 -22.30 -5.63
CA GLY A 337 4.83 -23.66 -5.74
C GLY A 337 3.80 -24.80 -5.81
N ASP A 338 2.52 -24.53 -5.56
CA ASP A 338 1.46 -25.54 -5.42
C ASP A 338 0.35 -25.35 -6.47
N ALA A 339 0.07 -26.41 -7.24
CA ALA A 339 -0.93 -26.39 -8.30
C ALA A 339 -2.36 -26.22 -7.77
N ALA A 340 -2.66 -26.73 -6.57
CA ALA A 340 -3.96 -26.56 -5.95
C ALA A 340 -4.23 -25.10 -5.57
N TYR A 341 -3.22 -24.37 -5.09
CA TYR A 341 -3.35 -22.94 -4.83
C TYR A 341 -3.53 -22.14 -6.12
N GLY A 342 -2.83 -22.51 -7.19
CA GLY A 342 -3.08 -21.97 -8.52
C GLY A 342 -4.52 -22.17 -8.99
N MET A 343 -5.12 -23.34 -8.72
CA MET A 343 -6.53 -23.60 -9.03
C MET A 343 -7.49 -22.75 -8.18
N ILE A 344 -7.18 -22.55 -6.89
CA ILE A 344 -7.96 -21.65 -6.02
C ILE A 344 -7.94 -20.22 -6.57
N PHE A 345 -6.77 -19.72 -6.99
CA PHE A 345 -6.66 -18.40 -7.62
C PHE A 345 -7.41 -18.33 -8.95
N LEU A 346 -7.39 -19.39 -9.75
CA LEU A 346 -8.14 -19.47 -11.01
C LEU A 346 -9.66 -19.36 -10.77
N ILE A 347 -10.18 -20.13 -9.82
CA ILE A 347 -11.60 -20.12 -9.43
C ILE A 347 -12.00 -18.74 -8.91
N LEU A 348 -11.16 -18.13 -8.06
CA LEU A 348 -11.39 -16.77 -7.55
C LEU A 348 -11.41 -15.76 -8.70
N GLY A 349 -10.48 -15.87 -9.66
CA GLY A 349 -10.44 -15.03 -10.86
C GLY A 349 -11.72 -15.15 -11.69
N ILE A 350 -12.23 -16.38 -11.89
CA ILE A 350 -13.52 -16.62 -12.58
C ILE A 350 -14.68 -16.01 -11.80
N ALA A 351 -14.76 -16.21 -10.48
CA ALA A 351 -15.83 -15.65 -9.65
C ALA A 351 -15.87 -14.11 -9.72
N VAL A 352 -14.71 -13.45 -9.69
CA VAL A 352 -14.59 -12.00 -9.85
C VAL A 352 -14.98 -11.56 -11.27
N HIS A 353 -14.52 -12.29 -12.29
CA HIS A 353 -14.88 -12.00 -13.68
C HIS A 353 -16.39 -12.04 -13.92
N LEU A 354 -17.07 -13.07 -13.39
CA LEU A 354 -18.52 -13.23 -13.49
C LEU A 354 -19.28 -12.12 -12.76
N ARG A 355 -18.78 -11.67 -11.59
CA ARG A 355 -19.38 -10.56 -10.84
C ARG A 355 -19.22 -9.22 -11.54
N LEU A 356 -18.05 -8.94 -12.09
CA LEU A 356 -17.76 -7.66 -12.76
C LEU A 356 -18.28 -7.59 -14.19
N LYS A 357 -18.62 -8.73 -14.81
CA LYS A 357 -19.04 -8.88 -16.22
C LYS A 357 -18.06 -8.23 -17.23
N LYS A 358 -16.83 -7.94 -16.80
CA LYS A 358 -15.76 -7.30 -17.57
C LYS A 358 -14.43 -7.93 -17.18
N ALA A 359 -13.59 -8.23 -18.17
CA ALA A 359 -12.21 -8.66 -17.96
C ALA A 359 -11.33 -7.42 -17.71
N THR A 360 -11.24 -6.98 -16.47
CA THR A 360 -10.27 -5.95 -16.06
C THR A 360 -8.84 -6.50 -16.14
N ASN A 361 -7.84 -5.64 -16.33
CA ASN A 361 -6.43 -6.04 -16.37
C ASN A 361 -6.01 -6.87 -15.15
N ALA A 362 -6.55 -6.57 -13.96
CA ALA A 362 -6.30 -7.33 -12.74
C ALA A 362 -6.82 -8.78 -12.80
N VAL A 363 -7.99 -9.01 -13.41
CA VAL A 363 -8.56 -10.36 -13.57
C VAL A 363 -7.69 -11.19 -14.52
N ILE A 364 -7.25 -10.57 -15.62
CA ILE A 364 -6.37 -11.25 -16.58
C ILE A 364 -5.01 -11.55 -15.94
N LEU A 365 -4.47 -10.63 -15.13
CA LEU A 365 -3.25 -10.88 -14.36
C LEU A 365 -3.42 -12.09 -13.43
N ILE A 366 -4.53 -12.17 -12.68
CA ILE A 366 -4.84 -13.34 -11.84
C ILE A 366 -4.84 -14.62 -12.68
N TYR A 367 -5.43 -14.62 -13.89
CA TYR A 367 -5.39 -15.80 -14.77
C TYR A 367 -3.98 -16.19 -15.20
N VAL A 368 -3.17 -15.22 -15.64
CA VAL A 368 -1.78 -15.47 -16.04
C VAL A 368 -0.98 -16.10 -14.89
N LEU A 369 -1.07 -15.49 -13.70
CA LEU A 369 -0.41 -15.99 -12.49
C LEU A 369 -0.92 -17.37 -12.08
N SER A 370 -2.24 -17.59 -12.10
CA SER A 370 -2.86 -18.87 -11.73
C SER A 370 -2.42 -20.00 -12.66
N ILE A 371 -2.45 -19.76 -13.98
CA ILE A 371 -2.03 -20.75 -14.97
C ILE A 371 -0.54 -21.05 -14.80
N ALA A 372 0.31 -20.04 -14.61
CA ALA A 372 1.73 -20.24 -14.36
C ALA A 372 1.98 -21.07 -13.09
N THR A 373 1.27 -20.81 -11.99
CA THR A 373 1.35 -21.59 -10.75
C THR A 373 0.87 -23.02 -10.94
N ILE A 374 -0.23 -23.25 -11.68
CA ILE A 374 -0.71 -24.61 -11.98
C ILE A 374 0.33 -25.37 -12.79
N VAL A 375 0.90 -24.75 -13.82
CA VAL A 375 1.96 -25.36 -14.64
C VAL A 375 3.16 -25.69 -13.77
N TRP A 376 3.68 -24.73 -13.01
CA TRP A 376 4.85 -24.96 -12.16
C TRP A 376 4.60 -26.02 -11.07
N GLY A 377 3.49 -25.92 -10.34
CA GLY A 377 3.13 -26.89 -9.30
C GLY A 377 2.90 -28.29 -9.86
N SER A 378 2.39 -28.40 -11.09
CA SER A 378 2.26 -29.70 -11.76
C SER A 378 3.60 -30.25 -12.22
N LEU A 379 4.52 -29.40 -12.69
CA LEU A 379 5.88 -29.79 -13.06
C LEU A 379 6.72 -30.25 -11.85
N THR A 380 6.52 -29.64 -10.66
CA THR A 380 7.17 -30.05 -9.41
C THR A 380 6.43 -31.15 -8.65
N GLY A 381 5.20 -31.49 -9.09
CA GLY A 381 4.37 -32.53 -8.48
C GLY A 381 3.70 -32.15 -7.17
N THR A 382 3.53 -30.85 -6.89
CA THR A 382 2.98 -30.36 -5.63
C THR A 382 1.49 -30.04 -5.75
N TRP A 383 0.68 -30.81 -5.03
CA TRP A 383 -0.77 -30.61 -4.90
C TRP A 383 -1.15 -30.64 -3.42
N PHE A 384 -1.60 -29.50 -2.89
CA PHE A 384 -1.86 -29.29 -1.45
C PHE A 384 -0.70 -29.71 -0.54
N GLY A 385 0.54 -29.79 -1.03
CA GLY A 385 1.67 -30.37 -0.30
C GLY A 385 1.47 -31.83 0.14
N SER A 386 0.63 -32.62 -0.54
CA SER A 386 0.33 -34.02 -0.20
C SER A 386 0.95 -35.02 -1.18
N LYS A 387 1.81 -35.91 -0.68
CA LYS A 387 2.39 -37.03 -1.45
C LYS A 387 1.32 -38.02 -1.92
N ALA A 388 0.28 -38.22 -1.11
CA ALA A 388 -0.80 -39.19 -1.39
C ALA A 388 -1.62 -38.82 -2.64
N ILE A 389 -1.77 -37.53 -2.96
CA ILE A 389 -2.49 -37.09 -4.17
C ILE A 389 -1.71 -37.50 -5.42
N LEU A 390 -0.38 -37.36 -5.38
CA LEU A 390 0.49 -37.73 -6.49
C LEU A 390 0.59 -39.26 -6.66
N GLU A 391 0.54 -40.02 -5.57
CA GLU A 391 0.46 -41.49 -5.60
C GLU A 391 -0.88 -42.01 -6.13
N ALA A 392 -1.98 -41.34 -5.80
CA ALA A 392 -3.32 -41.76 -6.19
C ALA A 392 -3.66 -41.51 -7.67
N VAL A 393 -2.98 -40.57 -8.33
CA VAL A 393 -3.30 -40.16 -9.71
C VAL A 393 -2.07 -40.35 -10.63
N PRO A 394 -1.97 -41.47 -11.35
CA PRO A 394 -0.84 -41.76 -12.25
C PRO A 394 -0.63 -40.72 -13.36
N PHE A 395 -1.70 -40.06 -13.82
CA PHE A 395 -1.60 -38.98 -14.81
C PHE A 395 -0.79 -37.79 -14.31
N LEU A 396 -0.87 -37.46 -13.02
CA LEU A 396 -0.11 -36.36 -12.45
C LEU A 396 1.39 -36.67 -12.43
N GLN A 397 1.78 -37.93 -12.18
CA GLN A 397 3.18 -38.37 -12.19
C GLN A 397 3.83 -38.23 -13.57
N PHE A 398 3.06 -38.41 -14.66
CA PHE A 398 3.57 -38.22 -16.03
C PHE A 398 3.91 -36.75 -16.34
N LEU A 399 3.22 -35.80 -15.70
CA LEU A 399 3.45 -34.37 -15.91
C LEU A 399 4.64 -33.81 -15.11
N VAL A 400 5.09 -34.53 -14.09
CA VAL A 400 6.21 -34.13 -13.22
C VAL A 400 7.53 -34.32 -13.95
N ILE A 401 8.41 -33.32 -13.89
CA ILE A 401 9.79 -33.47 -14.31
C ILE A 401 10.57 -34.07 -13.12
N PRO A 402 11.10 -35.31 -13.21
CA PRO A 402 11.70 -36.01 -12.07
C PRO A 402 12.79 -35.20 -11.36
N GLN A 403 13.59 -34.45 -12.11
CA GLN A 403 14.72 -33.68 -11.60
C GLN A 403 14.32 -32.48 -10.73
N ILE A 404 13.11 -31.93 -10.90
CA ILE A 404 12.61 -30.77 -10.12
C ILE A 404 11.42 -31.16 -9.24
N SER A 405 11.18 -32.46 -9.08
CA SER A 405 10.11 -32.98 -8.24
C SER A 405 10.36 -32.64 -6.77
N ASN A 406 9.31 -32.17 -6.09
CA ASN A 406 9.31 -31.97 -4.65
C ASN A 406 9.20 -33.29 -3.87
N TYR A 407 8.90 -34.39 -4.56
CA TYR A 407 8.92 -35.75 -4.00
C TYR A 407 9.83 -36.67 -4.85
N PRO A 408 11.16 -36.49 -4.78
CA PRO A 408 12.11 -37.23 -5.62
C PRO A 408 12.16 -38.73 -5.30
N GLU A 409 11.75 -39.13 -4.10
CA GLU A 409 11.63 -40.53 -3.68
C GLU A 409 10.72 -41.36 -4.61
N LEU A 410 9.67 -40.74 -5.16
CA LEU A 410 8.74 -41.40 -6.09
C LEU A 410 9.39 -41.75 -7.43
N PHE A 411 10.51 -41.12 -7.77
CA PHE A 411 11.22 -41.28 -9.04
C PHE A 411 12.62 -41.89 -8.86
N GLY A 412 12.96 -42.38 -7.66
CA GLY A 412 14.25 -42.99 -7.36
C GLY A 412 15.43 -42.01 -7.29
N LEU A 413 15.16 -40.72 -7.09
CA LEU A 413 16.16 -39.66 -6.99
C LEU A 413 16.41 -39.25 -5.53
N SER A 414 17.62 -38.76 -5.24
CA SER A 414 17.94 -38.24 -3.91
C SER A 414 17.37 -36.84 -3.71
N ALA A 415 16.95 -36.51 -2.47
CA ALA A 415 16.43 -35.18 -2.13
C ALA A 415 17.43 -34.06 -2.48
N THR A 416 18.72 -34.30 -2.25
CA THR A 416 19.80 -33.35 -2.57
C THR A 416 19.88 -33.06 -4.06
N SER A 417 19.74 -34.08 -4.93
CA SER A 417 19.82 -33.89 -6.37
C SER A 417 18.69 -33.02 -6.92
N ALA A 418 17.46 -33.22 -6.42
CA ALA A 418 16.30 -32.43 -6.84
C ALA A 418 16.38 -30.99 -6.32
N GLN A 419 16.79 -30.79 -5.05
CA GLN A 419 17.00 -29.46 -4.50
C GLN A 419 18.08 -28.70 -5.27
N ASN A 420 19.20 -29.36 -5.61
CA ASN A 420 20.27 -28.77 -6.41
C ASN A 420 19.77 -28.36 -7.81
N ALA A 421 18.92 -29.16 -8.45
CA ALA A 421 18.35 -28.83 -9.75
C ALA A 421 17.43 -27.58 -9.69
N VAL A 422 16.59 -27.46 -8.65
CA VAL A 422 15.73 -26.27 -8.49
C VAL A 422 16.56 -25.02 -8.15
N MET A 423 17.59 -25.15 -7.30
CA MET A 423 18.53 -24.06 -7.03
C MET A 423 19.27 -23.63 -8.30
N GLN A 424 19.76 -24.59 -9.08
CA GLN A 424 20.40 -24.32 -10.37
C GLN A 424 19.44 -23.59 -11.32
N PHE A 425 18.18 -24.02 -11.39
CA PHE A 425 17.17 -23.33 -12.19
C PHE A 425 16.97 -21.88 -11.73
N CYS A 426 16.89 -21.62 -10.42
CA CYS A 426 16.78 -20.27 -9.89
C CYS A 426 17.96 -19.39 -10.30
N PHE A 427 19.19 -19.92 -10.23
CA PHE A 427 20.39 -19.19 -10.68
C PHE A 427 20.44 -18.98 -12.19
N ILE A 428 19.97 -19.94 -13.00
CA ILE A 428 19.85 -19.77 -14.46
C ILE A 428 18.89 -18.63 -14.76
N VAL A 429 17.70 -18.63 -14.15
CA VAL A 429 16.69 -17.60 -14.38
C VAL A 429 17.22 -16.23 -13.95
N GLY A 430 17.89 -16.12 -12.80
CA GLY A 430 18.46 -14.86 -12.35
C GLY A 430 19.60 -14.35 -13.24
N THR A 431 20.47 -15.24 -13.68
CA THR A 431 21.55 -14.90 -14.62
C THR A 431 20.99 -14.48 -15.97
N LEU A 432 19.96 -15.18 -16.47
CA LEU A 432 19.27 -14.82 -17.72
C LEU A 432 18.61 -13.45 -17.60
N GLN A 433 17.94 -13.16 -16.48
CA GLN A 433 17.32 -11.86 -16.24
C GLN A 433 18.37 -10.72 -16.18
N LEU A 434 19.48 -10.90 -15.45
CA LEU A 434 20.55 -9.90 -15.38
C LEU A 434 21.31 -9.74 -16.71
N SER A 435 21.53 -10.84 -17.43
CA SER A 435 22.18 -10.82 -18.74
C SER A 435 21.33 -10.13 -19.78
N LEU A 436 20.01 -10.32 -19.73
CA LEU A 436 19.06 -9.61 -20.57
C LEU A 436 19.12 -8.09 -20.35
N ALA A 437 19.29 -7.64 -19.09
CA ALA A 437 19.50 -6.22 -18.79
C ALA A 437 20.75 -5.66 -19.50
N CYS A 438 21.87 -6.40 -19.46
CA CYS A 438 23.07 -6.03 -20.19
C CYS A 438 22.86 -5.99 -21.71
N VAL A 439 22.18 -7.00 -22.29
CA VAL A 439 21.86 -7.02 -23.72
C VAL A 439 21.00 -5.82 -24.12
N MET A 440 20.00 -5.44 -23.31
CA MET A 440 19.19 -4.25 -23.55
C MET A 440 20.03 -2.97 -23.56
N ASN A 441 20.99 -2.84 -22.62
CA ASN A 441 21.92 -1.72 -22.59
C ASN A 441 22.83 -1.65 -23.82
N ILE A 442 23.38 -2.79 -24.24
CA ILE A 442 24.20 -2.91 -25.46
C ILE A 442 23.41 -2.45 -26.69
N LEU A 443 22.20 -3.00 -26.89
CA LEU A 443 21.35 -2.67 -28.03
C LEU A 443 20.96 -1.19 -28.08
N ARG A 444 20.82 -0.51 -26.93
CA ARG A 444 20.53 0.93 -26.87
C ARG A 444 21.76 1.80 -27.17
N LYS A 445 22.96 1.38 -26.76
CA LYS A 445 24.20 2.16 -26.90
C LYS A 445 24.88 1.98 -28.26
N ILE A 446 24.70 0.84 -28.93
CA ILE A 446 25.28 0.56 -30.27
C ILE A 446 24.88 1.63 -31.31
N PRO A 447 23.60 2.00 -31.47
CA PRO A 447 23.20 3.02 -32.45
C PRO A 447 23.77 4.40 -32.17
N LYS A 448 24.06 4.72 -30.90
CA LYS A 448 24.64 6.00 -30.47
C LYS A 448 26.17 6.07 -30.65
N LYS A 449 26.82 5.00 -31.18
CA LYS A 449 28.28 4.86 -31.31
C LYS A 449 29.04 5.12 -30.00
N ASN A 450 28.43 4.80 -28.86
CA ASN A 450 29.06 4.97 -27.56
C ASN A 450 29.99 3.78 -27.26
N LEU A 451 31.28 4.04 -27.08
CA LEU A 451 32.29 3.03 -26.72
C LEU A 451 31.99 2.34 -25.37
N SER A 452 31.20 3.00 -24.50
CA SER A 452 30.63 2.41 -23.27
C SER A 452 29.81 1.12 -23.51
N ALA A 453 29.34 0.85 -24.73
CA ALA A 453 28.68 -0.44 -25.05
C ALA A 453 29.62 -1.64 -24.82
N LEU A 454 30.93 -1.47 -24.98
CA LEU A 454 31.91 -2.53 -24.74
C LEU A 454 32.08 -2.83 -23.25
N ALA A 455 31.81 -1.85 -22.37
CA ALA A 455 31.74 -2.08 -20.93
C ALA A 455 30.53 -2.94 -20.56
N ASP A 456 29.38 -2.74 -21.21
CA ASP A 456 28.20 -3.59 -20.99
C ASP A 456 28.42 -5.03 -21.49
N VAL A 457 29.21 -5.23 -22.54
CA VAL A 457 29.69 -6.57 -22.96
C VAL A 457 30.60 -7.18 -21.90
N GLY A 458 31.49 -6.37 -21.30
CA GLY A 458 32.30 -6.79 -20.15
C GLY A 458 31.43 -7.24 -18.97
N TRP A 459 30.37 -6.49 -18.65
CA TRP A 459 29.38 -6.87 -17.63
C TRP A 459 28.65 -8.16 -17.97
N PHE A 460 28.25 -8.37 -19.23
CA PHE A 460 27.62 -9.60 -19.67
C PHE A 460 28.53 -10.82 -19.45
N ILE A 461 29.78 -10.76 -19.92
CA ILE A 461 30.78 -11.82 -19.70
C ILE A 461 31.01 -12.06 -18.21
N MET A 462 31.07 -10.99 -17.42
CA MET A 462 31.30 -11.09 -15.99
C MET A 462 30.11 -11.72 -15.26
N ILE A 463 28.87 -11.37 -15.58
CA ILE A 463 27.67 -11.98 -15.00
C ILE A 463 27.61 -13.48 -15.30
N ASP A 464 27.87 -13.88 -16.55
CA ASP A 464 27.91 -15.29 -16.94
C ASP A 464 29.04 -16.04 -16.21
N SER A 465 30.18 -15.40 -16.00
CA SER A 465 31.30 -15.99 -15.25
C SER A 465 31.01 -16.11 -13.76
N LEU A 466 30.36 -15.10 -13.17
CA LEU A 466 29.92 -15.11 -11.78
C LEU A 466 28.85 -16.18 -11.53
N TYR A 467 28.00 -16.49 -12.52
CA TYR A 467 27.08 -17.61 -12.44
C TYR A 467 27.80 -18.95 -12.24
N PHE A 468 28.84 -19.24 -13.02
CA PHE A 468 29.63 -20.46 -12.83
C PHE A 468 30.34 -20.49 -11.47
N LEU A 469 30.78 -19.34 -10.96
CA LEU A 469 31.33 -19.22 -9.60
C LEU A 469 30.27 -19.56 -8.53
N VAL A 470 29.04 -19.07 -8.69
CA VAL A 470 27.93 -19.38 -7.77
C VAL A 470 27.59 -20.87 -7.80
N LEU A 471 27.54 -21.51 -8.97
CA LEU A 471 27.31 -22.95 -9.08
C LEU A 471 28.39 -23.77 -8.38
N MET A 472 29.66 -23.37 -8.54
CA MET A 472 30.77 -24.02 -7.86
C MET A 472 30.65 -23.89 -6.33
N LEU A 473 30.32 -22.68 -5.82
CA LEU A 473 30.28 -22.43 -4.38
C LEU A 473 29.06 -23.04 -3.68
N VAL A 474 27.90 -22.99 -4.32
CA VAL A 474 26.62 -23.37 -3.68
C VAL A 474 26.28 -24.84 -3.92
N ILE A 475 26.49 -25.32 -5.15
CA ILE A 475 26.07 -26.67 -5.58
C ILE A 475 27.26 -27.64 -5.64
N ASN A 476 28.49 -27.16 -5.42
CA ASN A 476 29.74 -27.93 -5.56
C ASN A 476 29.89 -28.53 -6.97
N ALA A 477 29.49 -27.77 -8.00
CA ALA A 477 29.69 -28.18 -9.38
C ALA A 477 31.20 -28.24 -9.74
N ASP A 478 31.61 -29.32 -10.41
CA ASP A 478 33.01 -29.54 -10.82
C ASP A 478 33.34 -28.70 -12.06
N ILE A 479 33.81 -27.47 -11.84
CA ILE A 479 34.13 -26.48 -12.89
C ILE A 479 35.58 -26.03 -12.70
N PRO A 480 36.39 -25.93 -13.76
CA PRO A 480 37.79 -25.51 -13.64
C PRO A 480 37.91 -24.06 -13.16
N ILE A 481 38.43 -23.87 -11.94
CA ILE A 481 38.60 -22.57 -11.28
C ILE A 481 39.39 -21.59 -12.14
N SER A 482 40.43 -22.08 -12.83
CA SER A 482 41.29 -21.27 -13.70
C SER A 482 40.52 -20.63 -14.85
N GLY A 483 39.56 -21.36 -15.45
CA GLY A 483 38.72 -20.86 -16.53
C GLY A 483 37.76 -19.77 -16.05
N VAL A 484 37.10 -19.98 -14.90
CA VAL A 484 36.18 -19.00 -14.31
C VAL A 484 36.92 -17.72 -13.91
N ALA A 485 38.07 -17.84 -13.24
CA ALA A 485 38.87 -16.70 -12.82
C ALA A 485 39.37 -15.87 -14.01
N LEU A 486 39.79 -16.52 -15.09
CA LEU A 486 40.22 -15.84 -16.32
C LEU A 486 39.08 -15.02 -16.93
N MET A 487 37.88 -15.61 -17.06
CA MET A 487 36.73 -14.94 -17.67
C MET A 487 36.23 -13.76 -16.82
N ILE A 488 36.23 -13.90 -15.49
CA ILE A 488 35.95 -12.77 -14.58
C ILE A 488 36.99 -11.66 -14.79
N GLY A 489 38.28 -12.01 -14.87
CA GLY A 489 39.35 -11.05 -15.11
C GLY A 489 39.20 -10.28 -16.43
N ILE A 490 38.83 -10.99 -17.51
CA ILE A 490 38.57 -10.38 -18.83
C ILE A 490 37.36 -9.44 -18.76
N GLY A 491 36.24 -9.89 -18.17
CA GLY A 491 35.05 -9.06 -18.00
C GLY A 491 35.34 -7.80 -17.18
N PHE A 492 36.02 -7.95 -16.05
CA PHE A 492 36.43 -6.85 -15.19
C PHE A 492 37.33 -5.85 -15.90
N LEU A 493 38.34 -6.32 -16.64
CA LEU A 493 39.24 -5.48 -17.41
C LEU A 493 38.49 -4.68 -18.48
N LEU A 494 37.59 -5.32 -19.22
CA LEU A 494 36.76 -4.65 -20.23
C LEU A 494 35.88 -3.57 -19.61
N VAL A 495 35.27 -3.83 -18.45
CA VAL A 495 34.48 -2.82 -17.74
C VAL A 495 35.36 -1.65 -17.34
N VAL A 496 36.51 -1.89 -16.67
CA VAL A 496 37.42 -0.82 -16.24
C VAL A 496 37.94 0.00 -17.42
N MET A 497 38.25 -0.63 -18.55
CA MET A 497 38.78 0.08 -19.72
C MET A 497 37.73 0.97 -20.41
N PHE A 498 36.45 0.55 -20.43
CA PHE A 498 35.43 1.16 -21.28
C PHE A 498 34.28 1.84 -20.51
N ALA A 499 34.18 1.69 -19.19
CA ALA A 499 33.07 2.22 -18.39
C ALA A 499 32.94 3.75 -18.49
N ALA A 500 34.07 4.47 -18.45
CA ALA A 500 34.09 5.93 -18.51
C ALA A 500 34.28 6.50 -19.94
N GLN A 501 34.15 5.67 -20.98
CA GLN A 501 34.23 6.10 -22.38
C GLN A 501 32.87 6.55 -22.92
N GLY A 502 32.42 7.72 -22.45
CA GLY A 502 31.24 8.42 -22.95
C GLY A 502 31.47 9.09 -24.32
N PRO A 503 30.39 9.48 -25.02
CA PRO A 503 30.50 10.19 -26.30
C PRO A 503 31.33 11.47 -26.17
N GLY A 504 32.35 11.62 -27.03
CA GLY A 504 33.24 12.79 -27.06
C GLY A 504 34.46 12.74 -26.13
N ILE A 505 34.63 11.69 -25.32
CA ILE A 505 35.78 11.52 -24.43
C ILE A 505 36.89 10.74 -25.16
N SER A 506 38.13 11.27 -25.16
CA SER A 506 39.29 10.55 -25.69
C SER A 506 39.57 9.28 -24.88
N PHE A 507 39.98 8.18 -25.54
CA PHE A 507 40.29 6.90 -24.91
C PHE A 507 41.16 7.01 -23.65
N LEU A 508 42.21 7.85 -23.68
CA LEU A 508 43.11 8.02 -22.53
C LEU A 508 42.43 8.66 -21.31
N LYS A 509 41.59 9.68 -21.51
CA LYS A 509 40.78 10.28 -20.43
C LYS A 509 39.74 9.29 -19.89
N GLY A 510 39.13 8.50 -20.77
CA GLY A 510 38.21 7.44 -20.38
C GLY A 510 38.89 6.33 -19.58
N LEU A 511 40.10 5.92 -19.96
CA LEU A 511 40.89 4.92 -19.22
C LEU A 511 41.29 5.44 -17.83
N VAL A 512 41.73 6.71 -17.71
CA VAL A 512 42.01 7.32 -16.41
C VAL A 512 40.77 7.38 -15.54
N GLY A 513 39.61 7.76 -16.10
CA GLY A 513 38.33 7.74 -15.39
C GLY A 513 37.89 6.33 -14.96
N GLY A 514 38.13 5.33 -15.81
CA GLY A 514 37.86 3.92 -15.51
C GLY A 514 38.73 3.37 -14.39
N ILE A 515 40.02 3.69 -14.39
CA ILE A 515 40.95 3.35 -13.30
C ILE A 515 40.56 4.06 -12.00
N ALA A 516 40.16 5.34 -12.06
CA ALA A 516 39.63 6.05 -10.90
C ALA A 516 38.34 5.38 -10.35
N GLY A 517 37.51 4.84 -11.25
CA GLY A 517 36.32 4.05 -10.93
C GLY A 517 36.57 2.58 -10.62
N LEU A 518 37.82 2.10 -10.53
CA LEU A 518 38.13 0.68 -10.34
C LEU A 518 37.52 0.13 -9.06
N PHE A 519 37.61 0.89 -7.95
CA PHE A 519 37.00 0.49 -6.68
C PHE A 519 35.49 0.35 -6.79
N THR A 520 34.82 1.29 -7.46
CA THR A 520 33.36 1.21 -7.69
C THR A 520 32.99 0.02 -8.57
N THR A 521 33.76 -0.27 -9.61
CA THR A 521 33.56 -1.44 -10.48
C THR A 521 33.73 -2.75 -9.71
N PHE A 522 34.71 -2.81 -8.82
CA PHE A 522 34.92 -3.95 -7.92
C PHE A 522 33.74 -4.15 -6.97
N LEU A 523 33.26 -3.09 -6.31
CA LEU A 523 32.07 -3.16 -5.47
C LEU A 523 30.83 -3.59 -6.25
N ASN A 524 30.63 -3.07 -7.47
CA ASN A 524 29.52 -3.46 -8.33
C ASN A 524 29.63 -4.94 -8.76
N SER A 525 30.84 -5.48 -8.93
CA SER A 525 31.05 -6.89 -9.24
C SER A 525 30.64 -7.79 -8.08
N ILE A 526 30.95 -7.38 -6.83
CA ILE A 526 30.46 -8.06 -5.62
C ILE A 526 28.94 -7.95 -5.52
N SER A 527 28.37 -6.78 -5.83
CA SER A 527 26.92 -6.59 -5.85
C SER A 527 26.26 -7.49 -6.90
N ALA A 528 26.83 -7.63 -8.11
CA ALA A 528 26.31 -8.52 -9.15
C ALA A 528 26.33 -9.99 -8.70
N PHE A 529 27.41 -10.43 -8.05
CA PHE A 529 27.48 -11.76 -7.42
C PHE A 529 26.38 -11.95 -6.36
N SER A 530 26.18 -10.97 -5.48
CA SER A 530 25.10 -10.99 -4.48
C SER A 530 23.71 -10.99 -5.11
N ASN A 531 23.52 -10.29 -6.23
CA ASN A 531 22.27 -10.26 -6.97
C ASN A 531 21.94 -11.64 -7.56
N ILE A 532 22.91 -12.37 -8.13
CA ILE A 532 22.71 -13.76 -8.61
C ILE A 532 22.35 -14.68 -7.44
N ILE A 533 23.09 -14.60 -6.33
CA ILE A 533 22.79 -15.41 -5.13
C ILE A 533 21.40 -15.14 -4.58
N SER A 534 20.91 -13.90 -4.65
CA SER A 534 19.60 -13.51 -4.14
C SER A 534 18.44 -14.30 -4.75
N TYR A 535 18.60 -14.88 -5.95
CA TYR A 535 17.59 -15.73 -6.57
C TYR A 535 17.38 -17.07 -5.85
N ILE A 536 18.31 -17.51 -5.00
CA ILE A 536 18.12 -18.68 -4.13
C ILE A 536 16.89 -18.52 -3.22
N ARG A 537 16.47 -17.27 -2.98
CA ARG A 537 15.28 -16.98 -2.19
C ARG A 537 14.01 -17.55 -2.80
N LEU A 538 13.91 -17.62 -4.13
CA LEU A 538 12.77 -18.23 -4.83
C LEU A 538 12.61 -19.70 -4.41
N PHE A 539 13.73 -20.42 -4.38
CA PHE A 539 13.78 -21.80 -3.88
C PHE A 539 13.49 -21.88 -2.37
N ALA A 540 14.17 -21.09 -1.54
CA ALA A 540 14.03 -21.18 -0.08
C ALA A 540 12.59 -20.94 0.39
N VAL A 541 11.91 -19.94 -0.19
CA VAL A 541 10.52 -19.62 0.17
C VAL A 541 9.56 -20.69 -0.35
N GLY A 542 9.74 -21.18 -1.59
CA GLY A 542 8.92 -22.27 -2.13
C GLY A 542 9.03 -23.55 -1.30
N MET A 543 10.25 -23.92 -0.89
CA MET A 543 10.51 -25.05 -0.01
C MET A 543 9.92 -24.87 1.39
N ALA A 544 9.98 -23.65 1.95
CA ALA A 544 9.34 -23.34 3.23
C ALA A 544 7.81 -23.48 3.14
N SER A 545 7.19 -22.97 2.07
CA SER A 545 5.76 -23.12 1.80
C SER A 545 5.35 -24.60 1.72
N LEU A 546 6.13 -25.42 1.01
CA LEU A 546 5.92 -26.87 0.94
C LEU A 546 6.02 -27.53 2.32
N ALA A 547 7.06 -27.20 3.10
CA ALA A 547 7.27 -27.78 4.43
C ALA A 547 6.14 -27.41 5.41
N ILE A 548 5.62 -26.17 5.33
CA ILE A 548 4.47 -25.73 6.11
C ILE A 548 3.23 -26.54 5.72
N ALA A 549 2.93 -26.67 4.43
CA ALA A 549 1.80 -27.45 3.94
C ALA A 549 1.90 -28.92 4.40
N GLN A 550 3.07 -29.54 4.28
CA GLN A 550 3.32 -30.91 4.74
C GLN A 550 3.10 -31.04 6.26
N SER A 551 3.60 -30.10 7.05
CA SER A 551 3.44 -30.12 8.51
C SER A 551 1.98 -30.08 8.94
N PHE A 552 1.17 -29.20 8.32
CA PHE A 552 -0.27 -29.13 8.58
C PHE A 552 -1.01 -30.38 8.07
N ASN A 553 -0.62 -30.94 6.94
CA ASN A 553 -1.19 -32.20 6.43
C ASN A 553 -0.91 -33.36 7.38
N THR A 554 0.32 -33.48 7.89
CA THR A 554 0.67 -34.51 8.87
C THR A 554 -0.11 -34.32 10.16
N MET A 555 -0.22 -33.09 10.68
CA MET A 555 -1.04 -32.79 11.87
C MET A 555 -2.51 -33.15 11.67
N ALA A 556 -3.08 -32.83 10.51
CA ALA A 556 -4.47 -33.12 10.18
C ALA A 556 -4.73 -34.62 9.97
N SER A 557 -3.81 -35.36 9.36
CA SER A 557 -3.97 -36.79 9.06
C SER A 557 -4.32 -37.64 10.28
N GLY A 558 -3.75 -37.31 11.45
CA GLY A 558 -4.08 -37.96 12.73
C GLY A 558 -5.48 -37.64 13.26
N LEU A 559 -6.05 -36.50 12.86
CA LEU A 559 -7.36 -36.00 13.29
C LEU A 559 -8.49 -36.35 12.31
N LEU A 560 -8.15 -36.76 11.08
CA LEU A 560 -9.13 -37.11 10.02
C LEU A 560 -9.80 -38.50 10.22
N HIS A 561 -9.74 -39.06 11.42
CA HIS A 561 -10.33 -40.35 11.75
C HIS A 561 -11.36 -40.22 12.89
N GLY A 562 -12.52 -40.85 12.75
CA GLY A 562 -13.56 -40.91 13.79
C GLY A 562 -14.26 -39.56 14.04
N TRP A 563 -14.58 -39.26 15.31
CA TRP A 563 -15.32 -38.05 15.70
C TRP A 563 -14.50 -36.75 15.57
N ALA A 564 -13.18 -36.85 15.38
CA ALA A 564 -12.26 -35.71 15.30
C ALA A 564 -12.17 -35.07 13.89
N ILE A 565 -12.89 -35.61 12.89
CA ILE A 565 -12.88 -35.12 11.50
C ILE A 565 -13.11 -33.60 11.39
N PRO A 566 -14.08 -32.98 12.10
CA PRO A 566 -14.27 -31.52 12.01
C PRO A 566 -13.05 -30.72 12.45
N ALA A 567 -12.32 -31.21 13.48
CA ALA A 567 -11.09 -30.58 13.94
C ALA A 567 -9.96 -30.73 12.91
N GLY A 568 -9.84 -31.90 12.27
CA GLY A 568 -8.87 -32.11 11.18
C GLY A 568 -9.11 -31.20 9.97
N ILE A 569 -10.37 -31.03 9.56
CA ILE A 569 -10.75 -30.11 8.47
C ILE A 569 -10.40 -28.66 8.84
N LEU A 570 -10.68 -28.25 10.08
CA LEU A 570 -10.35 -26.91 10.56
C LEU A 570 -8.84 -26.65 10.50
N VAL A 571 -8.02 -27.62 10.92
CA VAL A 571 -6.54 -27.53 10.85
C VAL A 571 -6.07 -27.36 9.40
N LEU A 572 -6.64 -28.11 8.44
CA LEU A 572 -6.29 -27.98 7.02
C LEU A 572 -6.66 -26.60 6.46
N ILE A 573 -7.87 -26.10 6.77
CA ILE A 573 -8.33 -24.78 6.31
C ILE A 573 -7.41 -23.68 6.85
N ILE A 574 -7.09 -23.72 8.14
CA ILE A 574 -6.18 -22.74 8.75
C ILE A 574 -4.78 -22.86 8.18
N GLY A 575 -4.24 -24.08 8.08
CA GLY A 575 -2.89 -24.34 7.60
C GLY A 575 -2.67 -23.88 6.16
N HIS A 576 -3.55 -24.30 5.24
CA HIS A 576 -3.46 -23.88 3.84
C HIS A 576 -3.84 -22.41 3.65
N GLY A 577 -4.79 -21.87 4.43
CA GLY A 577 -5.12 -20.45 4.43
C GLY A 577 -3.93 -19.58 4.84
N LEU A 578 -3.23 -19.95 5.92
CA LEU A 578 -2.00 -19.29 6.36
C LEU A 578 -0.91 -19.41 5.29
N ASN A 579 -0.70 -20.61 4.75
CA ASN A 579 0.33 -20.84 3.73
C ASN A 579 0.10 -19.98 2.49
N LEU A 580 -1.17 -19.83 2.05
CA LEU A 580 -1.54 -18.97 0.93
C LEU A 580 -1.27 -17.48 1.23
N ILE A 581 -1.61 -16.99 2.43
CA ILE A 581 -1.33 -15.61 2.84
C ILE A 581 0.19 -15.36 2.88
N MET A 582 0.96 -16.26 3.48
CA MET A 582 2.41 -16.16 3.56
C MET A 582 3.06 -16.22 2.18
N GLY A 583 2.56 -17.07 1.29
CA GLY A 583 2.98 -17.15 -0.10
C GLY A 583 2.76 -15.83 -0.84
N LEU A 584 1.56 -15.24 -0.75
CA LEU A 584 1.25 -13.95 -1.37
C LEU A 584 2.12 -12.81 -0.83
N LEU A 585 2.31 -12.74 0.49
CA LEU A 585 3.18 -11.74 1.10
C LEU A 585 4.63 -11.92 0.62
N SER A 586 5.09 -13.16 0.53
CA SER A 586 6.44 -13.47 0.06
C SER A 586 6.65 -13.09 -1.41
N VAL A 587 5.64 -13.24 -2.28
CA VAL A 587 5.71 -12.75 -3.66
C VAL A 587 5.91 -11.23 -3.69
N VAL A 588 5.15 -10.48 -2.88
CA VAL A 588 5.25 -9.02 -2.84
C VAL A 588 6.62 -8.57 -2.31
N VAL A 589 7.16 -9.24 -1.29
CA VAL A 589 8.44 -8.84 -0.70
C VAL A 589 9.64 -9.35 -1.52
N HIS A 590 9.54 -10.51 -2.14
CA HIS A 590 10.68 -11.20 -2.75
C HIS A 590 10.60 -11.25 -4.27
N GLY A 591 9.45 -11.59 -4.85
CA GLY A 591 9.28 -11.66 -6.30
C GLY A 591 9.28 -10.29 -6.97
N VAL A 592 8.68 -9.29 -6.34
CA VAL A 592 8.76 -7.89 -6.80
C VAL A 592 10.18 -7.36 -6.66
N ARG A 593 10.84 -7.62 -5.51
CA ARG A 593 12.21 -7.17 -5.25
C ARG A 593 13.14 -7.55 -6.39
N LEU A 594 13.17 -8.83 -6.77
CA LEU A 594 14.02 -9.35 -7.88
C LEU A 594 13.84 -8.57 -9.20
N ASN A 595 12.62 -8.15 -9.51
CA ASN A 595 12.36 -7.37 -10.72
C ASN A 595 12.69 -5.87 -10.56
N LEU A 596 12.49 -5.31 -9.37
CA LEU A 596 12.55 -3.87 -9.10
C LEU A 596 13.88 -3.37 -8.50
N LEU A 597 14.71 -4.25 -7.93
CA LEU A 597 16.03 -3.90 -7.44
C LEU A 597 17.09 -4.57 -8.29
N GLU A 598 17.04 -5.89 -8.42
CA GLU A 598 18.09 -6.65 -9.10
C GLU A 598 18.05 -6.42 -10.63
N PHE A 599 16.90 -6.57 -11.28
CA PHE A 599 16.80 -6.36 -12.75
C PHE A 599 16.86 -4.88 -13.16
N SER A 600 16.04 -4.02 -12.56
CA SER A 600 16.04 -2.60 -12.92
C SER A 600 17.31 -1.87 -12.49
N GLY A 601 17.93 -2.29 -11.38
CA GLY A 601 19.24 -1.77 -10.95
C GLY A 601 20.33 -2.09 -11.98
N GLN A 602 20.34 -3.31 -12.53
CA GLN A 602 21.27 -3.68 -13.60
C GLN A 602 21.01 -2.92 -14.93
N LEU A 603 19.75 -2.59 -15.21
CA LEU A 603 19.36 -1.71 -16.32
C LEU A 603 19.76 -0.24 -16.10
N GLY A 604 20.02 0.16 -14.86
CA GLY A 604 20.26 1.55 -14.47
C GLY A 604 18.99 2.40 -14.48
N MET A 605 17.84 1.83 -14.11
CA MET A 605 16.60 2.60 -13.94
C MET A 605 16.48 3.14 -12.52
N GLU A 606 16.08 4.39 -12.40
CA GLU A 606 15.92 5.13 -11.15
C GLU A 606 14.46 5.23 -10.73
N TRP A 607 13.50 4.91 -11.63
CA TRP A 607 12.06 4.97 -11.37
C TRP A 607 11.56 6.38 -11.02
N THR A 608 12.13 7.39 -11.67
CA THR A 608 11.86 8.82 -11.42
C THR A 608 10.65 9.37 -12.19
N GLY A 609 9.87 8.50 -12.85
CA GLY A 609 8.82 8.91 -13.76
C GLY A 609 7.60 9.53 -13.09
N VAL A 610 7.00 10.52 -13.76
CA VAL A 610 5.70 11.11 -13.41
C VAL A 610 4.64 10.53 -14.35
N VAL A 611 3.47 10.13 -13.83
CA VAL A 611 2.38 9.64 -14.69
C VAL A 611 1.84 10.78 -15.55
N TYR A 612 1.67 10.54 -16.84
CA TYR A 612 0.89 11.45 -17.68
C TYR A 612 -0.59 11.46 -17.26
N ASP A 613 -0.97 12.53 -16.55
CA ASP A 613 -2.35 12.82 -16.18
C ASP A 613 -2.80 14.14 -16.85
N PRO A 614 -3.52 14.08 -17.98
CA PRO A 614 -3.92 15.29 -18.69
C PRO A 614 -5.01 16.04 -17.92
N PHE A 615 -4.94 17.37 -17.94
CA PHE A 615 -5.96 18.24 -17.38
C PHE A 615 -7.30 18.04 -18.09
N ARG A 616 -8.23 17.35 -17.42
CA ARG A 616 -9.51 16.91 -17.97
C ARG A 616 -10.66 17.07 -16.99
N GLU A 617 -11.88 17.13 -17.52
CA GLU A 617 -13.09 16.96 -16.72
C GLU A 617 -13.18 15.51 -16.22
N THR A 618 -13.26 15.36 -14.89
CA THR A 618 -13.47 14.08 -14.20
C THR A 618 -14.93 13.87 -13.83
N VAL A 619 -15.70 14.95 -13.71
CA VAL A 619 -17.14 14.96 -13.46
C VAL A 619 -17.80 15.81 -14.54
N GLU A 620 -18.87 15.29 -15.16
CA GLU A 620 -19.70 16.10 -16.07
C GLU A 620 -20.35 17.22 -15.25
N GLU A 621 -19.96 18.48 -15.51
CA GLU A 621 -20.72 19.63 -15.05
C GLU A 621 -22.08 19.59 -15.74
N SER A 622 -23.14 19.23 -15.01
CA SER A 622 -24.51 19.49 -15.45
C SER A 622 -24.59 20.98 -15.75
N GLN A 623 -24.80 21.33 -17.02
CA GLN A 623 -24.92 22.71 -17.47
C GLN A 623 -26.08 23.40 -16.75
N THR A 624 -25.78 24.03 -15.64
CA THR A 624 -26.61 25.07 -15.02
C THR A 624 -25.74 26.31 -14.90
N LEU A 625 -25.63 27.00 -16.03
CA LEU A 625 -25.31 28.43 -16.10
C LEU A 625 -26.61 29.19 -16.36
#